data_AF-A0A849SJ59-F1
#
_entry.id   AF-A0A849SJ59-F1
#
_cell.length_a   1.000
_cell.length_b   1.000
_cell.length_c   1.000
_cell.angle_alpha   90.00
_cell.angle_beta   90.00
_cell.angle_gamma   90.00
#
_symmetry.space_group_name_H-M   'P 1'
#
loop_
_entity.id
_entity.type
_entity.pdbx_description
1 polymer ?
#
loop_
_entity_poly.entity_id
_entity_poly.type
_entity_poly.pdbx_seq_one_letter_code
_entity_poly.pdbx_strand_id
1 'polypeptide(L)'
;MKTRYGLTLLAFATTLAIIGLTGCTQSAGMNAEMKQQETDMKTELTAWGNDLTTWNSENERLRSELQAKTPKPGSDLEKELMDHAAKLTEHERNLGEFESTLNAHRSEVQEEATKPEQDRVMAHAGLWAKHMTVKASQASLAMTHKDLLDKHAELMSKVAVTQ
;
A
#
# COMPACT_ATOMS: atom_id res chain seq x y z
N MET A 1 19.75 12.69 58.04
CA MET A 1 18.62 12.47 58.98
C MET A 1 17.75 13.71 59.01
N LYS A 2 16.43 13.51 59.08
CA LYS A 2 15.31 14.48 59.14
C LYS A 2 14.88 15.08 57.79
N THR A 3 14.08 14.36 57.00
CA THR A 3 12.59 14.38 56.97
C THR A 3 11.96 15.76 57.13
N ARG A 4 11.16 16.15 56.13
CA ARG A 4 9.82 16.71 56.30
C ARG A 4 9.02 16.56 55.01
N TYR A 5 8.10 15.61 55.08
CA TYR A 5 6.99 15.39 54.16
C TYR A 5 6.06 16.62 54.21
N GLY A 6 5.78 17.20 53.05
CA GLY A 6 4.67 18.14 52.85
C GLY A 6 3.48 17.37 52.29
N LEU A 7 2.63 16.87 53.19
CA LEU A 7 1.35 16.25 52.90
C LEU A 7 0.36 17.37 52.56
N THR A 8 0.03 17.57 51.28
CA THR A 8 -1.11 18.41 50.88
C THR A 8 -2.25 17.50 50.47
N LEU A 9 -3.06 17.13 51.47
CA LEU A 9 -4.42 16.68 51.26
C LEU A 9 -5.23 17.86 50.72
N LEU A 10 -5.75 17.79 49.50
CA LEU A 10 -6.87 18.65 49.10
C LEU A 10 -7.91 17.82 48.34
N ALA A 11 -8.99 17.56 49.08
CA ALA A 11 -10.37 17.26 48.71
C ALA A 11 -10.68 16.75 47.29
N PHE A 12 -11.19 15.51 47.25
CA PHE A 12 -12.14 15.08 46.23
C PHE A 12 -13.35 16.01 46.19
N ALA A 13 -13.51 16.74 45.09
CA ALA A 13 -14.77 17.35 44.71
C ALA A 13 -15.29 16.59 43.48
N THR A 14 -16.02 15.50 43.72
CA THR A 14 -16.90 14.89 42.72
C THR A 14 -18.00 15.88 42.37
N THR A 15 -17.82 16.64 41.29
CA THR A 15 -18.92 17.35 40.63
C THR A 15 -19.45 16.44 39.52
N LEU A 16 -20.51 15.71 39.86
CA LEU A 16 -21.47 15.19 38.90
C LEU A 16 -22.10 16.39 38.16
N ALA A 17 -21.63 16.65 36.94
CA ALA A 17 -22.38 17.42 35.96
C ALA A 17 -22.91 16.44 34.92
N ILE A 18 -24.14 15.98 35.12
CA ILE A 18 -24.94 15.34 34.08
C ILE A 18 -25.65 16.47 33.30
N ILE A 19 -25.81 16.24 32.00
CA ILE A 19 -26.80 16.81 31.07
C ILE A 19 -26.25 17.87 30.09
N GLY A 20 -26.02 17.41 28.85
CA GLY A 20 -26.64 18.02 27.66
C GLY A 20 -25.71 18.74 26.68
N LEU A 21 -25.64 18.20 25.45
CA LEU A 21 -25.28 18.88 24.20
C LEU A 21 -23.79 18.99 23.80
N THR A 22 -23.09 17.87 23.70
CA THR A 22 -21.92 17.73 22.78
C THR A 22 -22.02 16.50 21.87
N GLY A 23 -23.21 15.91 21.74
CA GLY A 23 -23.43 14.68 20.96
C GLY A 23 -23.67 14.87 19.45
N CYS A 24 -23.81 16.10 18.95
CA CYS A 24 -24.17 16.35 17.54
C CYS A 24 -22.97 16.69 16.64
N THR A 25 -21.82 17.04 17.20
CA THR A 25 -20.62 17.40 16.40
C THR A 25 -19.74 16.19 16.11
N GLN A 26 -19.70 15.21 17.02
CA GLN A 26 -18.86 14.01 16.85
C GLN A 26 -19.42 13.04 15.79
N SER A 27 -20.74 12.90 15.67
CA SER A 27 -21.36 12.05 14.65
C SER A 27 -21.28 12.65 13.24
N ALA A 28 -21.41 13.98 13.12
CA ALA A 28 -21.27 14.68 11.84
C ALA A 28 -19.82 14.65 11.32
N GLY A 29 -18.84 14.82 12.20
CA GLY A 29 -17.41 14.72 11.85
C GLY A 29 -17.01 13.31 11.43
N MET A 30 -17.48 12.28 12.15
CA MET A 30 -17.22 10.88 11.82
C MET A 30 -17.80 10.48 10.45
N ASN A 31 -18.98 10.99 10.10
CA ASN A 31 -19.57 10.75 8.77
C ASN A 31 -18.77 11.42 7.64
N ALA A 32 -18.24 12.62 7.86
CA ALA A 32 -17.42 13.32 6.87
C ALA A 32 -16.09 12.59 6.60
N GLU A 33 -15.41 12.11 7.66
CA GLU A 33 -14.17 11.34 7.52
C GLU A 33 -14.39 10.03 6.76
N MET A 34 -15.46 9.30 7.08
CA MET A 34 -15.80 8.06 6.37
C MET A 34 -16.02 8.30 4.87
N LYS A 35 -16.79 9.33 4.51
CA LYS A 35 -17.03 9.72 3.11
C LYS A 35 -15.74 10.10 2.38
N GLN A 36 -14.81 10.75 3.09
CA GLN A 36 -13.50 11.03 2.54
C GLN A 36 -12.71 9.74 2.31
N GLN A 37 -12.63 8.86 3.30
CA GLN A 37 -11.94 7.57 3.19
C GLN A 37 -12.49 6.71 2.05
N GLU A 38 -13.80 6.72 1.80
CA GLU A 38 -14.40 6.04 0.66
C GLU A 38 -13.99 6.62 -0.69
N THR A 39 -13.89 7.94 -0.77
CA THR A 39 -13.40 8.66 -1.95
C THR A 39 -11.94 8.32 -2.21
N ASP A 40 -11.14 8.31 -1.14
CA ASP A 40 -9.72 7.95 -1.19
C ASP A 40 -9.56 6.50 -1.65
N MET A 41 -10.31 5.56 -1.05
CA MET A 41 -10.27 4.15 -1.46
C MET A 41 -10.54 3.97 -2.94
N LYS A 42 -11.59 4.61 -3.48
CA LYS A 42 -11.93 4.51 -4.90
C LYS A 42 -10.84 5.10 -5.79
N THR A 43 -10.31 6.25 -5.41
CA THR A 43 -9.26 6.95 -6.16
C THR A 43 -7.97 6.14 -6.19
N GLU A 44 -7.54 5.65 -5.03
CA GLU A 44 -6.34 4.81 -4.90
C GLU A 44 -6.50 3.48 -5.64
N LEU A 45 -7.66 2.81 -5.54
CA LEU A 45 -7.95 1.59 -6.28
C LEU A 45 -7.87 1.75 -7.80
N THR A 46 -8.25 2.92 -8.33
CA THR A 46 -8.10 3.25 -9.75
C THR A 46 -6.64 3.51 -10.08
N ALA A 47 -5.94 4.31 -9.29
CA ALA A 47 -4.52 4.61 -9.48
C ALA A 47 -3.68 3.32 -9.51
N TRP A 48 -3.87 2.42 -8.53
CA TRP A 48 -3.14 1.16 -8.45
C TRP A 48 -3.44 0.20 -9.62
N GLY A 49 -4.64 0.29 -10.22
CA GLY A 49 -4.95 -0.43 -11.45
C GLY A 49 -4.16 0.09 -12.66
N ASN A 50 -3.94 1.40 -12.73
CA ASN A 50 -3.10 2.02 -13.77
C ASN A 50 -1.62 1.68 -13.55
N ASP A 51 -1.16 1.69 -12.29
CA ASP A 51 0.21 1.27 -11.94
C ASP A 51 0.47 -0.16 -12.40
N LEU A 52 -0.44 -1.10 -12.10
CA LEU A 52 -0.34 -2.50 -12.55
C LEU A 52 -0.20 -2.62 -14.07
N THR A 53 -1.01 -1.88 -14.82
CA THR A 53 -0.95 -1.88 -16.29
C THR A 53 0.42 -1.38 -16.78
N THR A 54 0.91 -0.32 -16.17
CA THR A 54 2.21 0.28 -16.48
C THR A 54 3.35 -0.70 -16.17
N TRP A 55 3.40 -1.24 -14.96
CA TRP A 55 4.46 -2.14 -14.51
C TRP A 55 4.49 -3.45 -15.29
N ASN A 56 3.34 -3.99 -15.72
CA ASN A 56 3.29 -5.16 -16.60
C ASN A 56 3.93 -4.86 -17.97
N SER A 57 3.56 -3.73 -18.58
CA SER A 57 4.15 -3.31 -19.87
C SER A 57 5.66 -3.06 -19.76
N GLU A 58 6.10 -2.48 -18.64
CA GLU A 58 7.52 -2.28 -18.35
C GLU A 58 8.25 -3.62 -18.17
N ASN A 59 7.71 -4.58 -17.42
CA ASN A 59 8.30 -5.91 -17.27
C ASN A 59 8.47 -6.63 -18.60
N GLU A 60 7.46 -6.58 -19.48
CA GLU A 60 7.53 -7.16 -20.83
C GLU A 60 8.66 -6.52 -21.66
N ARG A 61 8.81 -5.20 -21.58
CA ARG A 61 9.90 -4.47 -22.23
C ARG A 61 11.26 -4.92 -21.67
N LEU A 62 11.44 -4.93 -20.35
CA LEU A 62 12.70 -5.32 -19.69
C LEU A 62 13.08 -6.76 -20.07
N ARG A 63 12.10 -7.68 -20.10
CA ARG A 63 12.33 -9.06 -20.51
C ARG A 63 12.77 -9.16 -21.96
N SER A 64 12.13 -8.42 -22.86
CA SER A 64 12.49 -8.37 -24.29
C SER A 64 13.91 -7.85 -24.48
N GLU A 65 14.29 -6.80 -23.75
CA GLU A 65 15.64 -6.24 -23.77
C GLU A 65 16.69 -7.22 -23.26
N LEU A 66 16.41 -7.98 -22.18
CA LEU A 66 17.30 -9.03 -21.68
C LEU A 66 17.49 -10.15 -22.70
N GLN A 67 16.41 -10.64 -23.31
CA GLN A 67 16.48 -11.73 -24.29
C GLN A 67 17.27 -11.35 -25.55
N ALA A 68 17.32 -10.07 -25.89
CA ALA A 68 18.14 -9.56 -26.98
C ALA A 68 19.65 -9.50 -26.64
N LYS A 69 20.05 -9.73 -25.37
CA LYS A 69 21.46 -9.71 -24.97
C LYS A 69 22.04 -11.13 -24.96
N THR A 70 23.24 -11.26 -25.53
CA THR A 70 24.01 -12.50 -25.59
C THR A 70 25.34 -12.33 -24.85
N PRO A 71 25.35 -12.43 -23.51
CA PRO A 71 26.58 -12.33 -22.74
C PRO A 71 27.52 -13.50 -23.05
N LYS A 72 28.81 -13.32 -22.79
CA LYS A 72 29.80 -14.41 -22.91
C LYS A 72 29.45 -15.53 -21.93
N PRO A 73 29.37 -16.80 -22.38
CA PRO A 73 29.12 -17.93 -21.50
C PRO A 73 30.17 -18.07 -20.39
N GLY A 74 29.71 -18.35 -19.17
CA GLY A 74 30.51 -18.46 -17.96
C GLY A 74 31.00 -17.13 -17.38
N SER A 75 30.52 -15.99 -17.89
CA SER A 75 30.89 -14.67 -17.35
C SER A 75 30.04 -14.28 -16.14
N ASP A 76 30.58 -13.43 -15.27
CA ASP A 76 29.81 -12.85 -14.17
C ASP A 76 28.60 -12.05 -14.68
N LEU A 77 28.73 -11.42 -15.86
CA LEU A 77 27.63 -10.70 -16.50
C LEU A 77 26.48 -11.61 -16.94
N GLU A 78 26.78 -12.81 -17.44
CA GLU A 78 25.73 -13.81 -17.74
C GLU A 78 24.95 -14.16 -16.47
N LYS A 79 25.65 -14.41 -15.37
CA LYS A 79 25.02 -14.70 -14.08
C LYS A 79 24.17 -13.54 -13.57
N GLU A 80 24.69 -12.31 -13.62
CA GLU A 80 23.94 -11.11 -13.23
C GLU A 80 22.65 -10.93 -14.06
N LEU A 81 22.71 -11.20 -15.37
CA LEU A 81 21.54 -11.13 -16.25
C LEU A 81 20.52 -12.23 -15.95
N MET A 82 20.97 -13.47 -15.67
CA MET A 82 20.10 -14.57 -15.27
C MET A 82 19.41 -14.31 -13.93
N ASP A 83 20.15 -13.83 -12.93
CA ASP A 83 19.61 -13.46 -11.63
C ASP A 83 18.57 -12.34 -11.76
N HIS A 84 18.83 -11.35 -12.63
CA HIS A 84 17.88 -10.27 -12.91
C HIS A 84 16.62 -10.78 -13.62
N ALA A 85 16.74 -11.70 -14.58
CA ALA A 85 15.60 -12.33 -15.24
C ALA A 85 14.72 -13.13 -14.26
N ALA A 86 15.34 -13.81 -13.28
CA ALA A 86 14.62 -14.51 -12.23
C ALA A 86 13.82 -13.52 -11.34
N LYS A 87 14.43 -12.39 -10.96
CA LYS A 87 13.76 -11.35 -10.18
C LYS A 87 12.59 -10.69 -10.93
N LEU A 88 12.73 -10.46 -12.24
CA LEU A 88 11.61 -9.99 -13.07
C LEU A 88 10.45 -10.99 -13.04
N THR A 89 10.74 -12.28 -13.18
CA THR A 89 9.73 -13.34 -13.16
C THR A 89 9.03 -13.42 -11.79
N GLU A 90 9.77 -13.28 -10.70
CA GLU A 90 9.19 -13.21 -9.36
C GLU A 90 8.31 -11.97 -9.18
N HIS A 91 8.76 -10.81 -9.68
CA HIS A 91 7.99 -9.58 -9.60
C HIS A 91 6.68 -9.67 -10.39
N GLU A 92 6.67 -10.25 -11.59
CA GLU A 92 5.44 -10.51 -12.34
C GLU A 92 4.45 -11.41 -11.59
N ARG A 93 4.95 -12.45 -10.90
CA ARG A 93 4.09 -13.26 -10.02
C ARG A 93 3.47 -12.41 -8.91
N ASN A 94 4.27 -11.56 -8.27
CA ASN A 94 3.78 -10.66 -7.22
C ASN A 94 2.78 -9.62 -7.75
N LEU A 95 2.96 -9.13 -8.98
CA LEU A 95 1.96 -8.26 -9.65
C LEU A 95 0.64 -8.99 -9.85
N GLY A 96 0.65 -10.25 -10.31
CA GLY A 96 -0.57 -11.04 -10.47
C GLY A 96 -1.29 -11.33 -9.15
N GLU A 97 -0.55 -11.60 -8.07
CA GLU A 97 -1.12 -11.78 -6.72
C GLU A 97 -1.75 -10.49 -6.18
N PHE A 98 -1.07 -9.36 -6.41
CA PHE A 98 -1.60 -8.06 -6.03
C PHE A 98 -2.82 -7.67 -6.87
N GLU A 99 -2.84 -7.96 -8.17
CA GLU A 99 -4.01 -7.74 -9.02
C GLU A 99 -5.24 -8.50 -8.52
N SER A 100 -5.07 -9.78 -8.15
CA SER A 100 -6.14 -10.57 -7.53
C SER A 100 -6.66 -9.93 -6.24
N THR A 101 -5.73 -9.51 -5.36
CA THR A 101 -6.06 -8.82 -4.10
C THR A 101 -6.78 -7.49 -4.35
N LEU A 102 -6.31 -6.71 -5.33
CA LEU A 102 -6.87 -5.42 -5.71
C LEU A 102 -8.29 -5.57 -6.25
N ASN A 103 -8.53 -6.57 -7.11
CA ASN A 103 -9.84 -6.83 -7.70
C ASN A 103 -10.84 -7.34 -6.65
N ALA A 104 -10.40 -8.19 -5.73
CA ALA A 104 -11.22 -8.60 -4.59
C ALA A 104 -11.60 -7.39 -3.72
N HIS A 105 -10.61 -6.57 -3.33
CA HIS A 105 -10.86 -5.36 -2.52
C HIS A 105 -11.78 -4.35 -3.23
N ARG A 106 -11.59 -4.15 -4.55
CA ARG A 106 -12.47 -3.30 -5.36
C ARG A 106 -13.91 -3.79 -5.34
N SER A 107 -14.13 -5.10 -5.42
CA SER A 107 -15.46 -5.69 -5.35
C SER A 107 -16.08 -5.48 -3.98
N GLU A 108 -15.33 -5.66 -2.90
CA GLU A 108 -15.80 -5.37 -1.52
C GLU A 108 -16.20 -3.89 -1.35
N VAL A 109 -15.36 -2.96 -1.82
CA VAL A 109 -15.65 -1.52 -1.76
C VAL A 109 -16.91 -1.16 -2.57
N GLN A 110 -17.11 -1.78 -3.73
CA GLN A 110 -18.29 -1.59 -4.56
C GLN A 110 -19.55 -2.15 -3.89
N GLU A 111 -19.49 -3.36 -3.33
CA GLU A 111 -20.61 -3.98 -2.61
C GLU A 111 -21.02 -3.11 -1.41
N GLU A 112 -20.05 -2.71 -0.59
CA GLU A 112 -20.31 -1.85 0.58
C GLU A 112 -20.94 -0.51 0.17
N ALA A 113 -20.55 0.06 -0.97
CA ALA A 113 -21.14 1.30 -1.47
C ALA A 113 -22.63 1.18 -1.85
N THR A 114 -23.16 -0.06 -2.04
CA THR A 114 -24.59 -0.29 -2.32
C THR A 114 -25.45 -0.45 -1.07
N LYS A 115 -24.84 -0.62 0.11
CA LYS A 115 -25.56 -0.85 1.37
C LYS A 115 -26.12 0.47 1.95
N PRO A 116 -27.20 0.41 2.76
CA PRO A 116 -27.66 1.57 3.51
C PRO A 116 -26.55 2.18 4.39
N GLU A 117 -26.55 3.50 4.58
CA GLU A 117 -25.52 4.21 5.35
C GLU A 117 -25.37 3.66 6.77
N GLN A 118 -26.48 3.26 7.42
CA GLN A 118 -26.45 2.67 8.76
C GLN A 118 -25.67 1.34 8.82
N ASP A 119 -25.76 0.51 7.79
CA ASP A 119 -25.06 -0.78 7.75
C ASP A 119 -23.57 -0.59 7.44
N ARG A 120 -23.25 0.40 6.61
CA ARG A 120 -21.87 0.75 6.21
C ARG A 120 -21.04 1.27 7.38
N VAL A 121 -21.65 2.03 8.31
CA VAL A 121 -20.94 2.54 9.50
C VAL A 121 -20.30 1.42 10.31
N MET A 122 -20.95 0.25 10.40
CA MET A 122 -20.40 -0.88 11.14
C MET A 122 -19.30 -1.64 10.37
N ALA A 123 -19.39 -1.69 9.03
CA ALA A 123 -18.43 -2.40 8.20
C ALA A 123 -17.18 -1.57 7.83
N HIS A 124 -17.29 -0.25 7.84
CA HIS A 124 -16.28 0.68 7.33
C HIS A 124 -14.90 0.52 7.96
N ALA A 125 -14.83 0.35 9.29
CA ALA A 125 -13.55 0.18 9.98
C ALA A 125 -12.78 -1.05 9.48
N GLY A 126 -13.48 -2.15 9.21
CA GLY A 126 -12.88 -3.37 8.67
C GLY A 126 -12.42 -3.18 7.22
N LEU A 127 -13.24 -2.55 6.40
CA LEU A 127 -12.91 -2.25 5.00
C LEU A 127 -11.70 -1.31 4.90
N TRP A 128 -11.64 -0.30 5.75
CA TRP A 128 -10.50 0.63 5.83
C TRP A 128 -9.22 -0.07 6.28
N ALA A 129 -9.28 -0.94 7.29
CA ALA A 129 -8.11 -1.72 7.73
C ALA A 129 -7.57 -2.63 6.62
N LYS A 130 -8.46 -3.30 5.86
CA LYS A 130 -8.07 -4.05 4.66
C LYS A 130 -7.43 -3.15 3.62
N HIS A 131 -8.03 -1.98 3.35
CA HIS A 131 -7.49 -1.02 2.40
C HIS A 131 -6.05 -0.59 2.75
N MET A 132 -5.77 -0.30 4.03
CA MET A 132 -4.42 0.03 4.48
C MET A 132 -3.41 -1.11 4.26
N THR A 133 -3.88 -2.36 4.33
CA THR A 133 -3.05 -3.53 4.01
C THR A 133 -2.75 -3.61 2.51
N VAL A 134 -3.76 -3.39 1.66
CA VAL A 134 -3.58 -3.31 0.20
C VAL A 134 -2.62 -2.18 -0.17
N LYS A 135 -2.77 -1.01 0.47
CA LYS A 135 -1.89 0.15 0.30
C LYS A 135 -0.43 -0.16 0.64
N ALA A 136 -0.19 -0.85 1.75
CA ALA A 136 1.16 -1.27 2.13
C ALA A 136 1.76 -2.26 1.10
N SER A 137 0.95 -3.20 0.60
CA SER A 137 1.36 -4.13 -0.45
C SER A 137 1.73 -3.39 -1.75
N GLN A 138 0.91 -2.42 -2.17
CA GLN A 138 1.19 -1.60 -3.34
C GLN A 138 2.48 -0.80 -3.19
N ALA A 139 2.72 -0.19 -2.02
CA ALA A 139 3.94 0.57 -1.77
C ALA A 139 5.20 -0.32 -1.83
N SER A 140 5.11 -1.55 -1.31
CA SER A 140 6.17 -2.56 -1.41
C SER A 140 6.48 -2.94 -2.86
N LEU A 141 5.42 -3.14 -3.66
CA LEU A 141 5.56 -3.41 -5.09
C LEU A 141 6.18 -2.26 -5.86
N ALA A 142 5.76 -1.02 -5.58
CA ALA A 142 6.31 0.17 -6.22
C ALA A 142 7.83 0.30 -5.96
N MET A 143 8.28 0.06 -4.73
CA MET A 143 9.71 0.05 -4.40
C MET A 143 10.46 -1.05 -5.16
N THR A 144 9.91 -2.27 -5.16
CA THR A 144 10.52 -3.41 -5.87
C THR A 144 10.62 -3.15 -7.37
N HIS A 145 9.56 -2.57 -7.95
CA HIS A 145 9.53 -2.22 -9.36
C HIS A 145 10.60 -1.18 -9.72
N LYS A 146 10.72 -0.14 -8.89
CA LYS A 146 11.76 0.88 -9.07
C LYS A 146 13.17 0.28 -9.01
N ASP A 147 13.44 -0.58 -8.02
CA ASP A 147 14.74 -1.24 -7.90
C ASP A 147 15.06 -2.11 -9.12
N LEU A 148 14.06 -2.77 -9.70
CA LEU A 148 14.20 -3.55 -10.94
C LEU A 148 14.54 -2.67 -12.14
N LEU A 149 13.89 -1.52 -12.29
CA LEU A 149 14.19 -0.55 -13.36
C LEU A 149 15.63 -0.02 -13.23
N ASP A 150 16.02 0.40 -12.03
CA ASP A 150 17.35 0.93 -11.75
C ASP A 150 18.43 -0.14 -12.01
N LYS A 151 18.21 -1.38 -11.54
CA LYS A 151 19.15 -2.48 -11.78
C LYS A 151 19.24 -2.86 -13.25
N HIS A 152 18.11 -2.85 -13.97
CA HIS A 152 18.11 -3.14 -15.40
C HIS A 152 18.94 -2.11 -16.18
N ALA A 153 18.77 -0.82 -15.88
CA ALA A 153 19.54 0.25 -16.51
C ALA A 153 21.06 0.07 -16.27
N GLU A 154 21.47 -0.29 -15.06
CA GLU A 154 22.87 -0.61 -14.73
C GLU A 154 23.40 -1.77 -15.60
N LEU A 155 22.64 -2.86 -15.70
CA LEU A 155 23.03 -4.04 -16.47
C LEU A 155 23.14 -3.73 -17.97
N MET A 156 22.18 -2.98 -18.53
CA MET A 156 22.22 -2.59 -19.94
C MET A 156 23.42 -1.70 -20.27
N SER A 157 23.81 -0.82 -19.33
CA SER A 157 25.03 -0.03 -19.46
C SER A 157 26.29 -0.90 -19.47
N LYS A 158 26.38 -1.89 -18.57
CA LYS A 158 27.52 -2.84 -18.55
C LYS A 158 27.62 -3.63 -19.85
N VAL A 159 26.50 -4.16 -20.34
CA VAL A 159 26.46 -4.91 -21.60
C VAL A 159 26.97 -4.06 -22.77
N ALA A 160 26.53 -2.81 -22.86
CA ALA A 160 26.93 -1.90 -23.94
C ALA A 160 28.43 -1.56 -23.95
N VAL A 161 29.11 -1.59 -22.79
CA VAL A 161 30.56 -1.36 -22.70
C VAL A 161 31.37 -2.61 -23.07
N THR A 162 30.78 -3.79 -22.94
CA THR A 162 31.45 -5.07 -23.21
C THR A 162 31.30 -5.58 -24.66
N GLN A 163 30.52 -4.90 -25.50
CA GLN A 163 30.32 -5.19 -26.93
C GLN A 163 31.23 -4.32 -27.79
#